data_AF-A0A015IMX3-F1
#
_entry.id   AF-A0A015IMX3-F1
#
_cell.length_a   1.000
_cell.length_b   1.000
_cell.length_c   1.000
_cell.angle_alpha   90.00
_cell.angle_beta   90.00
_cell.angle_gamma   90.00
#
_symmetry.space_group_name_H-M   'P 1'
#
loop_
_entity.id
_entity.type
_entity.pdbx_description
1 polymer ?
#
loop_
_entity_poly.entity_id
_entity_poly.type
_entity_poly.pdbx_seq_one_letter_code
_entity_poly.pdbx_strand_id
1 'polypeptide(L)'
;MGVTSVLLWKDSNGQGMMKFHERITTTLLGSAKDKWAIQVKLYRDIKSTGTGKFMYTTEFYNTNKIYCLIDDVIVEAEREMENILEKLKNLWLLRQTIVYDVC
;
A
#
# COMPACT_ATOMS: atom_id res chain seq x y z
N MET A 1 -1.03 -20.50 -11.44
CA MET A 1 -0.52 -19.13 -11.20
C MET A 1 -1.67 -18.19 -11.47
N GLY A 2 -2.15 -17.47 -10.45
CA GLY A 2 -3.25 -16.52 -10.62
C GLY A 2 -2.75 -15.22 -11.27
N VAL A 3 -3.58 -14.59 -12.09
CA VAL A 3 -3.33 -13.22 -12.57
C VAL A 3 -3.96 -12.26 -11.56
N THR A 4 -3.15 -11.40 -10.95
CA THR A 4 -3.63 -10.36 -10.03
C THR A 4 -3.66 -9.03 -10.77
N SER A 5 -4.75 -8.27 -10.63
CA SER A 5 -4.88 -6.93 -11.19
C SER A 5 -5.30 -5.96 -10.09
N VAL A 6 -4.71 -4.76 -10.10
CA VAL A 6 -4.99 -3.70 -9.11
C VAL A 6 -5.72 -2.56 -9.81
N LEU A 7 -6.87 -2.16 -9.25
CA LEU A 7 -7.73 -1.10 -9.78
C LEU A 7 -7.83 0.02 -8.75
N LEU A 8 -7.52 1.25 -9.16
CA LEU A 8 -7.65 2.45 -8.33
C LEU A 8 -8.85 3.29 -8.78
N TRP A 9 -9.84 3.44 -7.91
CA TRP A 9 -10.97 4.34 -8.12
C TRP A 9 -10.67 5.70 -7.49
N LYS A 10 -10.21 6.67 -8.30
CA LYS A 10 -9.76 7.99 -7.81
C LYS A 10 -10.90 8.89 -7.31
N ASP A 11 -12.08 8.83 -7.93
CA ASP A 11 -13.20 9.76 -7.67
C ASP A 11 -14.27 9.19 -6.73
N SER A 12 -13.92 8.17 -5.95
CA SER A 12 -14.85 7.52 -5.02
C SER A 12 -15.03 8.38 -3.76
N ASN A 13 -16.15 9.11 -3.65
CA ASN A 13 -16.56 9.85 -2.44
C ASN A 13 -17.08 8.94 -1.30
N GLY A 14 -16.53 7.72 -1.16
CA GLY A 14 -16.88 6.73 -0.12
C GLY A 14 -18.20 5.97 -0.34
N GLN A 15 -19.23 6.59 -0.92
CA GLN A 15 -20.53 5.92 -1.16
C GLN A 15 -20.51 4.87 -2.28
N GLY A 16 -19.57 4.99 -3.23
CA GLY A 16 -19.47 4.08 -4.37
C GLY A 16 -19.07 2.67 -3.97
N MET A 17 -18.23 2.55 -2.94
CA MET A 17 -17.65 1.25 -2.56
C MET A 17 -18.66 0.33 -1.87
N MET A 18 -19.54 0.87 -1.00
CA MET A 18 -20.60 0.07 -0.38
C MET A 18 -21.59 -0.49 -1.41
N LYS A 19 -22.03 0.32 -2.38
CA LYS A 19 -22.90 -0.14 -3.47
C LYS A 19 -22.23 -1.18 -4.36
N PHE A 20 -20.92 -1.05 -4.56
CA PHE A 20 -20.13 -2.03 -5.31
C PHE A 20 -20.05 -3.37 -4.57
N HIS A 21 -19.74 -3.36 -3.27
CA HIS A 21 -19.75 -4.56 -2.42
C HIS A 21 -21.12 -5.25 -2.44
N GLU A 22 -22.21 -4.50 -2.26
CA GLU A 22 -23.57 -5.04 -2.28
C GLU A 22 -23.89 -5.74 -3.60
N ARG A 23 -23.54 -5.13 -4.74
CA ARG A 23 -23.74 -5.74 -6.07
C ARG A 23 -22.93 -7.02 -6.26
N ILE A 24 -21.69 -7.07 -5.77
CA ILE A 24 -20.86 -8.28 -5.87
C ILE A 24 -21.45 -9.42 -5.04
N THR A 25 -21.83 -9.14 -3.80
CA THR A 25 -22.39 -10.15 -2.90
C THR A 25 -23.72 -10.70 -3.44
N THR A 26 -24.58 -9.82 -3.94
CA THR A 26 -25.93 -10.19 -4.43
C THR A 26 -25.93 -10.82 -5.81
N THR A 27 -25.13 -10.32 -6.75
CA THR A 27 -25.17 -10.74 -8.17
C THR A 27 -24.16 -11.82 -8.49
N LEU A 28 -23.00 -11.81 -7.83
CA LEU A 28 -21.88 -12.72 -8.12
C LEU A 28 -21.67 -13.78 -7.03
N LEU A 29 -22.58 -13.87 -6.04
CA LEU A 29 -22.47 -14.77 -4.89
C LEU A 29 -21.12 -14.63 -4.17
N GLY A 30 -20.53 -13.44 -4.21
CA GLY A 30 -19.26 -13.16 -3.54
C GLY A 30 -19.44 -13.21 -2.03
N SER A 31 -18.49 -13.80 -1.31
CA SER A 31 -18.43 -13.73 0.15
C SER A 31 -17.43 -12.67 0.59
N ALA A 32 -17.83 -11.83 1.55
CA ALA A 32 -16.89 -10.98 2.27
C ALA A 32 -16.02 -11.88 3.15
N LYS A 33 -14.71 -11.89 2.90
CA LYS A 33 -13.72 -12.48 3.81
C LYS A 33 -13.37 -11.49 4.91
N ASP A 34 -12.42 -11.88 5.76
CA ASP A 34 -11.86 -11.03 6.81
C ASP A 34 -11.48 -9.64 6.27
N LYS A 35 -11.73 -8.64 7.11
CA LYS A 35 -11.31 -7.27 6.83
C LYS A 35 -9.80 -7.22 6.65
N TRP A 36 -9.37 -6.43 5.69
CA TRP A 36 -7.96 -6.21 5.43
C TRP A 36 -7.72 -4.73 5.15
N ALA A 37 -6.53 -4.29 5.54
CA ALA A 37 -6.06 -2.96 5.26
C ALA A 37 -4.66 -3.02 4.64
N ILE A 38 -4.38 -2.06 3.77
CA ILE A 38 -3.05 -1.83 3.20
C ILE A 38 -2.58 -0.45 3.63
N GLN A 39 -1.38 -0.40 4.20
CA GLN A 39 -0.68 0.85 4.44
C GLN A 39 0.39 1.06 3.37
N VAL A 40 0.37 2.23 2.74
CA VAL A 40 1.40 2.66 1.79
C VAL A 40 2.10 3.90 2.33
N LYS A 41 3.42 3.84 2.46
CA LYS A 41 4.26 4.99 2.84
C LYS A 41 5.17 5.38 1.69
N LEU A 42 5.30 6.69 1.48
CA LEU A 42 6.18 7.28 0.47
C LEU A 42 7.36 7.94 1.15
N TYR A 43 8.56 7.48 0.83
CA TYR A 43 9.82 8.05 1.27
C TYR A 43 10.53 8.71 0.09
N ARG A 44 11.21 9.83 0.36
CA ARG A 44 12.04 10.55 -0.61
C ARG A 44 13.48 10.57 -0.13
N ASP A 45 14.42 10.30 -1.02
CA ASP A 45 15.85 10.45 -0.75
C ASP A 45 16.23 11.93 -0.57
N ILE A 46 16.93 12.22 0.52
CA ILE A 46 17.39 13.57 0.88
C ILE A 46 18.61 13.99 0.06
N LYS A 47 19.46 13.05 -0.35
CA LYS A 47 20.74 13.34 -1.01
C LYS A 47 20.62 13.50 -2.53
N SER A 48 19.51 13.05 -3.11
CA SER A 48 19.28 13.11 -4.56
C SER A 48 19.09 14.55 -5.04
N THR A 49 20.06 15.08 -5.78
CA THR A 49 20.10 16.46 -6.30
C THR A 49 19.37 16.66 -7.65
N GLY A 50 18.65 15.65 -8.14
CA GLY A 50 17.88 15.67 -9.41
C GLY A 50 16.39 15.34 -9.26
N THR A 51 15.82 14.60 -10.22
CA THR A 51 14.50 13.93 -10.06
C THR A 51 14.59 12.99 -8.86
N GLY A 52 14.07 13.43 -7.71
CA GLY A 52 14.26 12.76 -6.42
C GLY A 52 13.96 11.26 -6.49
N LYS A 53 14.84 10.45 -5.91
CA LYS A 53 14.59 9.01 -5.74
C LYS A 53 13.50 8.79 -4.71
N PHE A 54 12.50 7.99 -5.07
CA PHE A 54 11.37 7.66 -4.19
C PHE A 54 11.40 6.18 -3.84
N MET A 55 10.99 5.88 -2.61
CA MET A 55 10.75 4.52 -2.15
C MET A 55 9.31 4.43 -1.66
N TYR A 56 8.59 3.44 -2.17
CA TYR A 56 7.25 3.11 -1.71
C TYR A 56 7.33 1.88 -0.82
N THR A 57 6.78 1.95 0.38
CA THR A 57 6.65 0.76 1.22
C THR A 57 5.18 0.40 1.36
N THR A 58 4.85 -0.86 1.15
CA THR A 58 3.49 -1.39 1.26
C THR A 58 3.45 -2.47 2.31
N GLU A 59 2.60 -2.31 3.32
CA GLU A 59 2.35 -3.30 4.37
C GLU A 59 0.89 -3.73 4.30
N PHE A 60 0.66 -5.05 4.31
CA PHE A 60 -0.67 -5.61 4.50
C PHE A 60 -0.85 -5.92 5.98
N TYR A 61 -1.86 -5.35 6.64
CA TYR A 61 -2.05 -5.46 8.10
C TYR A 61 -2.13 -6.92 8.61
N ASN A 62 -2.58 -7.84 7.78
CA ASN A 62 -2.72 -9.26 8.13
C ASN A 62 -1.45 -10.09 7.81
N THR A 63 -0.37 -9.43 7.36
CA THR A 63 0.90 -10.10 7.05
C THR A 63 2.05 -9.39 7.77
N ASN A 64 2.97 -10.13 8.38
CA ASN A 64 4.18 -9.57 8.99
C ASN A 64 5.26 -9.17 7.95
N LYS A 65 4.84 -8.80 6.74
CA LYS A 65 5.71 -8.53 5.60
C LYS A 65 5.48 -7.11 5.11
N ILE A 66 6.58 -6.49 4.70
CA ILE A 66 6.59 -5.19 4.03
C ILE A 66 7.26 -5.35 2.67
N TYR A 67 6.70 -4.68 1.67
CA TYR A 67 7.23 -4.65 0.32
C TYR A 67 7.78 -3.27 0.05
N CYS A 68 9.08 -3.19 -0.27
CA CYS A 68 9.76 -1.96 -0.60
C CYS A 68 9.97 -1.90 -2.12
N LEU A 69 9.35 -0.93 -2.78
CA LEU A 69 9.53 -0.64 -4.19
C LEU A 69 10.42 0.59 -4.34
N ILE A 70 11.52 0.41 -5.07
CA ILE A 70 12.44 1.49 -5.43
C ILE A 70 12.72 1.37 -6.93
N ASP A 71 12.45 2.44 -7.66
CA ASP A 71 12.52 2.46 -9.13
C ASP A 71 11.62 1.34 -9.69
N ASP A 72 12.18 0.23 -10.18
CA ASP A 72 11.45 -0.94 -10.69
C ASP A 72 11.73 -2.24 -9.90
N VAL A 73 12.38 -2.14 -8.75
CA VAL A 73 12.77 -3.28 -7.92
C VAL A 73 11.88 -3.37 -6.70
N ILE A 74 11.28 -4.54 -6.50
CA ILE A 74 10.48 -4.87 -5.31
C ILE A 74 11.30 -5.80 -4.42
N VAL A 75 11.43 -5.43 -3.16
CA VAL A 75 12.05 -6.24 -2.12
C VAL A 75 11.00 -6.59 -1.08
N GLU A 76 10.84 -7.88 -0.81
CA GLU A 76 10.08 -8.38 0.33
C GLU A 76 10.99 -8.36 1.57
N ALA A 77 10.51 -7.77 2.65
CA ALA A 77 11.21 -7.69 3.92
C ALA A 77 10.25 -7.93 5.09
N GLU A 78 10.81 -8.13 6.28
CA GLU A 78 10.06 -8.21 7.52
C GLU A 78 9.68 -6.82 8.04
N ARG A 79 8.67 -6.77 8.92
CA ARG A 79 8.16 -5.52 9.51
C ARG A 79 9.24 -4.67 10.19
N GLU A 80 10.30 -5.29 10.68
CA GLU A 80 11.45 -4.63 11.30
C GLU A 80 12.16 -3.63 10.37
N MET A 81 12.02 -3.79 9.05
CA MET A 81 12.51 -2.83 8.06
C MET A 81 11.94 -1.43 8.28
N GLU A 82 10.70 -1.31 8.76
CA GLU A 82 10.09 -0.03 9.10
C GLU A 82 10.86 0.69 10.23
N ASN A 83 11.24 -0.05 11.27
CA ASN A 83 12.05 0.48 12.37
C ASN A 83 13.44 0.93 11.89
N ILE A 84 14.00 0.25 10.89
CA ILE A 84 15.26 0.65 10.26
C ILE A 84 15.07 1.97 9.51
N LEU A 85 14.02 2.10 8.71
CA LEU A 85 13.71 3.33 7.96
C LEU A 85 13.47 4.54 8.88
N GLU A 86 12.85 4.33 10.04
CA GLU A 86 12.67 5.37 11.05
C GLU A 86 13.99 5.88 11.66
N LYS A 87 15.02 5.03 11.70
CA LYS A 87 16.37 5.42 12.14
C LYS A 87 17.17 6.09 11.03
N LEU A 88 16.89 5.78 9.76
CA LEU A 88 17.58 6.30 8.58
C LEU A 88 16.99 7.63 8.04
N LYS A 89 16.52 8.51 8.93
CA LYS A 89 15.92 9.81 8.57
C LYS A 89 16.88 10.78 7.89
N ASN A 90 18.19 10.55 7.98
CA ASN A 90 19.22 11.30 7.28
C ASN A 90 19.37 10.90 5.80
N LEU A 91 18.79 9.76 5.41
CA LEU A 91 18.78 9.26 4.03
C LEU A 91 17.37 9.36 3.43
N TRP A 92 16.37 8.91 4.19
CA TRP A 92 14.99 8.79 3.72
C TRP A 92 14.06 9.70 4.53
N LEU A 93 13.37 10.60 3.83
CA LEU A 93 12.34 11.46 4.39
C LEU A 93 10.96 10.88 4.09
N LEU A 94 10.20 10.53 5.12
CA LEU A 94 8.79 10.17 4.98
C LEU A 94 7.98 11.40 4.52
N ARG A 95 7.30 11.28 3.38
CA ARG A 95 6.52 12.35 2.75
C ARG A 95 5.02 12.17 2.94
N GLN A 96 4.55 10.93 2.85
CA GLN A 96 3.13 10.63 2.88
C GLN A 96 2.90 9.23 3.42
N THR A 97 1.80 9.08 4.15
CA THR A 97 1.26 7.80 4.58
C THR A 97 -0.19 7.76 4.14
N ILE A 98 -0.57 6.70 3.43
CA ILE A 98 -1.95 6.43 3.00
C ILE A 98 -2.34 5.09 3.58
N VAL A 99 -3.52 5.01 4.19
CA VAL A 99 -4.08 3.75 4.67
C VAL A 99 -5.36 3.49 3.88
N TYR A 100 -5.41 2.33 3.25
CA TYR A 100 -6.57 1.82 2.54
C TYR A 100 -7.21 0.75 3.42
N ASP A 101 -8.35 1.08 4.03
CA ASP A 101 -9.13 0.16 4.84
C ASP A 101 -10.33 -0.35 4.01
N VAL A 102 -10.47 -1.67 3.91
CA VAL A 102 -11.62 -2.31 3.27
C VAL A 102 -12.52 -2.87 4.38
N CYS A 103 -13.59 -2.12 4.65
CA CYS A 103 -14.62 -2.44 5.66
C CYS A 103 -15.41 -3.70 5.34
#